data_AF-A0A959LBA7-F1
#
_entry.id   AF-A0A959LBA7-F1
#
_cell.length_a   1.000
_cell.length_b   1.000
_cell.length_c   1.000
_cell.angle_alpha   90.00
_cell.angle_beta   90.00
_cell.angle_gamma   90.00
#
_symmetry.space_group_name_H-M   'P 1'
#
loop_
_entity.id
_entity.type
_entity.pdbx_description
1 polymer ?
#
loop_
_entity_poly.entity_id
_entity_poly.type
_entity_poly.pdbx_seq_one_letter_code
_entity_poly.pdbx_strand_id
1 'polypeptide(L)'
;LWQTLILMQKYPFFEFLPVESLIKENQEAYYSVLEQSDNIGQSTPFIEWMLNIILQALENLLKTQNRTLTAEDRIELFKDKIRQQQFSRKDYLQNFKEISQATASRDLRWAVEQEILEKSGDKRLTKYRFK
;
A
#
# COMPACT_ATOMS: atom_id res chain seq x y z
N LEU A 1 -9.32 17.88 -12.95
CA LEU A 1 -10.50 17.32 -13.67
C LEU A 1 -11.60 17.03 -12.63
N TRP A 2 -12.90 17.10 -12.95
CA TRP A 2 -13.96 16.84 -11.93
C TRP A 2 -13.94 15.40 -11.39
N GLN A 3 -13.36 14.46 -12.15
CA GLN A 3 -13.21 13.06 -11.76
C GLN A 3 -12.29 12.87 -10.54
N THR A 4 -11.19 13.63 -10.47
CA THR A 4 -10.28 13.64 -9.31
C THR A 4 -10.97 14.16 -8.06
N LEU A 5 -11.85 15.17 -8.20
CA LEU A 5 -12.64 15.68 -7.07
C LEU A 5 -13.59 14.62 -6.49
N ILE A 6 -14.23 13.79 -7.32
CA ILE A 6 -15.10 12.70 -6.84
C ILE A 6 -14.28 11.64 -6.09
N LEU A 7 -13.12 11.27 -6.63
CA LEU A 7 -12.23 10.29 -5.98
C LEU A 7 -11.69 10.84 -4.66
N MET A 8 -11.29 12.12 -4.62
CA MET A 8 -10.82 12.80 -3.40
C MET A 8 -11.89 12.86 -2.31
N GLN A 9 -13.15 13.15 -2.65
CA GLN A 9 -14.24 13.18 -1.68
C GLN A 9 -14.45 11.83 -0.97
N LYS A 10 -14.23 10.73 -1.69
CA LYS A 10 -14.37 9.37 -1.13
C LYS A 10 -13.07 8.88 -0.46
N TYR A 11 -11.93 9.27 -1.01
CA TYR A 11 -10.60 8.79 -0.62
C TYR A 11 -9.61 9.97 -0.68
N PRO A 12 -9.38 10.66 0.45
CA PRO A 12 -8.55 11.88 0.48
C PRO A 12 -7.12 11.71 -0.10
N PHE A 13 -6.58 10.49 -0.09
CA PHE A 13 -5.24 10.22 -0.62
C PHE A 13 -5.09 10.53 -2.12
N PHE A 14 -6.17 10.55 -2.90
CA PHE A 14 -6.12 10.85 -4.33
C PHE A 14 -5.67 12.29 -4.62
N GLU A 15 -5.69 13.19 -3.63
CA GLU A 15 -5.11 14.54 -3.74
C GLU A 15 -3.62 14.52 -4.11
N PHE A 16 -2.92 13.48 -3.67
CA PHE A 16 -1.47 13.36 -3.85
C PHE A 16 -1.08 12.56 -5.09
N LEU A 17 -2.05 12.02 -5.84
CA LEU A 17 -1.78 11.27 -7.06
C LEU A 17 -1.75 12.20 -8.29
N PRO A 18 -0.71 12.15 -9.14
CA PRO A 18 -0.58 13.02 -10.31
C PRO A 18 -1.44 12.56 -11.49
N VAL A 19 -2.73 12.28 -11.26
CA VAL A 19 -3.66 11.75 -12.29
C VAL A 19 -3.82 12.73 -13.44
N GLU A 20 -4.09 14.01 -13.17
CA GLU A 20 -4.24 15.03 -14.23
C GLU A 20 -2.99 15.20 -15.09
N SER A 21 -1.81 15.13 -14.47
CA SER A 21 -0.54 15.25 -15.19
C SER A 21 -0.37 14.08 -16.16
N LEU A 22 -0.65 12.85 -15.71
CA LEU A 22 -0.59 11.67 -16.56
C LEU A 22 -1.63 11.71 -17.70
N ILE A 23 -2.85 12.22 -17.44
CA ILE A 23 -3.84 12.44 -18.50
C ILE A 23 -3.33 13.46 -19.51
N LYS A 24 -2.72 14.56 -19.04
CA LYS A 24 -2.18 15.61 -19.91
C LYS A 24 -1.00 15.10 -20.76
N GLU A 25 -0.14 14.26 -20.20
CA GLU A 25 0.95 13.61 -20.93
C GLU A 25 0.43 12.62 -21.99
N ASN A 26 -0.73 12.01 -21.74
CA ASN A 26 -1.38 11.05 -22.64
C ASN A 26 -2.64 11.62 -23.31
N GLN A 27 -2.63 12.93 -23.63
CA GLN A 27 -3.82 13.66 -24.06
C GLN A 27 -4.43 13.12 -25.37
N GLU A 28 -3.61 12.68 -26.33
CA GLU A 28 -4.13 12.07 -27.57
C GLU A 28 -4.89 10.77 -27.28
N ALA A 29 -4.34 9.92 -26.43
CA ALA A 29 -4.98 8.67 -26.03
C ALA A 29 -6.29 8.93 -25.28
N TYR A 30 -6.32 9.92 -24.39
CA TYR A 30 -7.52 10.35 -23.67
C TYR A 30 -8.68 10.66 -24.64
N TYR A 31 -8.43 11.49 -25.65
CA TYR A 31 -9.48 11.85 -26.61
C TYR A 31 -9.85 10.68 -27.52
N SER A 32 -8.89 9.84 -27.90
CA SER A 32 -9.16 8.66 -28.72
C SER A 32 -10.08 7.66 -28.02
N VAL A 33 -9.84 7.35 -26.74
CA VAL A 33 -10.71 6.41 -26.00
C VAL A 33 -12.09 7.01 -25.68
N LEU A 34 -12.18 8.33 -25.57
CA LEU A 34 -13.44 9.05 -25.38
C LEU A 34 -14.27 9.00 -26.67
N GLU A 35 -13.67 9.30 -27.82
CA GLU A 35 -14.31 9.16 -29.13
C GLU A 35 -14.75 7.71 -29.39
N GLN A 36 -13.89 6.74 -29.06
CA GLN A 36 -14.25 5.32 -29.16
C GLN A 36 -15.50 4.99 -28.32
N SER A 37 -15.53 5.47 -27.07
CA SER A 37 -16.63 5.22 -26.14
C SER A 37 -17.95 5.83 -26.65
N ASP A 38 -17.88 7.04 -27.21
CA ASP A 38 -19.02 7.72 -27.83
C ASP A 38 -19.53 6.94 -29.06
N ASN A 39 -18.62 6.52 -29.93
CA ASN A 39 -18.96 5.79 -31.16
C ASN A 39 -19.64 4.44 -30.90
N ILE A 40 -19.22 3.72 -29.86
CA ILE A 40 -19.84 2.44 -29.49
C ILE A 40 -21.02 2.60 -28.50
N GLY A 41 -21.26 3.81 -28.00
CA GLY A 41 -22.29 4.09 -26.99
C GLY A 41 -22.05 3.40 -25.64
N GLN A 42 -20.79 3.13 -25.28
CA GLN A 42 -20.41 2.45 -24.03
C GLN A 42 -19.22 3.16 -23.39
N SER A 43 -19.30 3.46 -22.10
CA SER A 43 -18.22 4.12 -21.36
C SER A 43 -17.09 3.16 -20.94
N THR A 44 -17.21 1.87 -21.23
CA THR A 44 -16.25 0.83 -20.80
C THR A 44 -14.80 1.16 -21.21
N PRO A 45 -14.49 1.51 -22.48
CA PRO A 45 -13.11 1.80 -22.89
C PRO A 45 -12.52 2.98 -22.12
N PHE A 46 -13.31 4.03 -21.93
CA PHE A 46 -12.90 5.19 -21.15
C PHE A 46 -12.62 4.84 -19.68
N ILE A 47 -13.48 4.04 -19.04
CA ILE A 47 -13.30 3.62 -17.65
C ILE A 47 -12.04 2.76 -17.50
N GLU A 48 -11.82 1.79 -18.40
CA GLU A 48 -10.62 0.94 -18.39
C GLU A 48 -9.34 1.77 -18.52
N TRP A 49 -9.34 2.73 -19.45
CA TRP A 49 -8.22 3.63 -19.64
C TRP A 49 -7.96 4.51 -18.40
N MET A 50 -9.00 5.07 -17.79
CA MET A 50 -8.88 5.87 -16.57
C MET A 50 -8.35 5.05 -15.39
N LEU A 51 -8.83 3.82 -15.21
CA LEU A 51 -8.31 2.90 -14.19
C LEU A 51 -6.84 2.58 -14.41
N ASN A 52 -6.41 2.43 -15.66
CA ASN A 52 -5.01 2.22 -16.00
C ASN A 52 -4.14 3.46 -15.69
N ILE A 53 -4.62 4.68 -15.95
CA ILE A 53 -3.91 5.90 -15.54
C ILE A 53 -3.75 5.97 -14.02
N ILE A 54 -4.80 5.64 -13.26
CA ILE A 54 -4.74 5.60 -11.80
C ILE A 54 -3.72 4.55 -11.32
N LEU A 55 -3.72 3.37 -11.94
CA LEU A 55 -2.76 2.31 -11.63
C LEU A 55 -1.31 2.79 -11.88
N GLN A 56 -1.04 3.43 -13.02
CA GLN A 56 0.28 3.97 -13.33
C GLN A 56 0.71 5.04 -12.32
N ALA A 57 -0.22 5.92 -11.90
CA ALA A 57 0.05 6.92 -10.88
C ALA A 57 0.50 6.27 -9.55
N LEU A 58 -0.20 5.21 -9.13
CA LEU A 58 0.12 4.45 -7.93
C LEU A 58 1.47 3.73 -8.04
N GLU A 59 1.74 3.08 -9.18
CA GLU A 59 3.01 2.39 -9.40
C GLU A 59 4.20 3.36 -9.41
N ASN A 60 4.05 4.52 -10.03
CA ASN A 60 5.09 5.55 -10.04
C ASN A 60 5.35 6.10 -8.65
N LEU A 61 4.29 6.30 -7.85
CA LEU A 61 4.41 6.69 -6.45
C LEU A 61 5.16 5.64 -5.63
N LEU A 62 4.84 4.35 -5.79
CA LEU A 62 5.53 3.25 -5.11
C LEU A 62 7.01 3.15 -5.52
N LYS A 63 7.34 3.35 -6.80
CA LYS A 63 8.72 3.37 -7.29
C LYS A 63 9.53 4.55 -6.71
N THR A 64 8.89 5.70 -6.54
CA THR A 64 9.54 6.92 -6.02
C THR A 64 9.71 6.85 -4.50
N GLN A 65 8.80 6.16 -3.81
CA GLN A 65 8.94 5.83 -2.40
C GLN A 65 9.94 4.67 -2.21
N ASN A 66 11.24 4.97 -2.27
CA ASN A 66 12.27 4.17 -1.60
C ASN A 66 12.15 4.30 -0.07
N ARG A 67 10.94 4.14 0.48
CA ARG A 67 10.71 4.12 1.92
C ARG A 67 11.17 2.75 2.40
N THR A 68 12.41 2.73 2.90
CA THR A 68 12.81 1.63 3.77
C THR A 68 11.89 1.73 4.98
N LEU A 69 10.91 0.82 5.09
CA LEU A 69 10.01 0.79 6.23
C LEU A 69 10.86 0.80 7.51
N THR A 70 10.48 1.59 8.50
CA THR A 70 11.11 1.55 9.82
C THR A 70 10.63 0.31 10.59
N ALA A 71 11.20 0.06 11.77
CA ALA A 71 10.66 -0.95 12.67
C ALA A 71 9.20 -0.60 13.06
N GLU A 72 8.93 0.67 13.32
CA GLU A 72 7.60 1.19 13.66
C GLU A 72 6.60 0.92 12.53
N ASP A 73 6.90 1.36 11.30
CA ASP A 73 6.02 1.17 10.15
C ASP A 73 5.66 -0.32 9.95
N ARG A 74 6.66 -1.21 10.04
CA ARG A 74 6.42 -2.66 9.86
C ARG A 74 5.59 -3.25 10.99
N ILE A 75 5.80 -2.82 12.23
CA ILE A 75 5.06 -3.32 13.39
C ILE A 75 3.59 -2.88 13.30
N GLU A 76 3.34 -1.62 12.93
CA GLU A 76 1.99 -1.09 12.72
C GLU A 76 1.26 -1.83 11.59
N LEU A 77 1.89 -1.94 10.41
CA LEU A 77 1.31 -2.68 9.27
C LEU A 77 1.04 -4.15 9.60
N PHE A 78 1.83 -4.76 10.48
CA PHE A 78 1.62 -6.14 10.91
C PHE A 78 0.44 -6.28 11.89
N LYS A 79 0.21 -5.27 12.74
CA LYS A 79 -0.90 -5.25 13.71
C LYS A 79 -2.25 -5.44 13.03
N ASP A 80 -2.47 -4.73 11.92
CA ASP A 80 -3.70 -4.78 11.13
C ASP A 80 -3.94 -6.16 10.50
N LYS A 81 -2.87 -6.91 10.20
CA LYS A 81 -2.97 -8.22 9.56
C LYS A 81 -3.23 -9.36 10.54
N ILE A 82 -2.63 -9.35 11.72
CA ILE A 82 -2.67 -10.52 12.64
C ILE A 82 -3.91 -10.56 13.55
N ARG A 83 -4.75 -9.51 13.54
CA ARG A 83 -6.05 -9.45 14.26
C ARG A 83 -6.00 -10.05 15.68
N GLN A 84 -5.03 -9.58 16.48
CA GLN A 84 -4.81 -9.94 17.90
C GLN A 84 -4.43 -11.41 18.20
N GLN A 85 -3.98 -12.20 17.22
CA GLN A 85 -3.46 -13.54 17.50
C GLN A 85 -2.02 -13.50 18.02
N GLN A 86 -1.65 -14.50 18.84
CA GLN A 86 -0.23 -14.72 19.17
C GLN A 86 0.54 -15.15 17.93
N PHE A 87 1.72 -14.58 17.74
CA PHE A 87 2.54 -14.83 16.57
C PHE A 87 4.00 -15.07 16.93
N SER A 88 4.72 -15.73 16.04
CA SER A 88 6.16 -15.97 16.14
C SER A 88 6.92 -15.05 15.19
N ARG A 89 8.25 -14.96 15.37
CA ARG A 89 9.13 -14.29 14.40
C ARG A 89 9.01 -14.88 13.00
N LYS A 90 8.71 -16.18 12.87
CA LYS A 90 8.49 -16.83 11.58
C LYS A 90 7.25 -16.25 10.89
N ASP A 91 6.18 -16.04 11.63
CA ASP A 91 4.92 -15.50 11.11
C ASP A 91 5.12 -14.04 10.67
N TYR A 92 5.90 -13.27 11.44
CA TYR A 92 6.30 -11.90 11.06
C TYR A 92 7.12 -11.87 9.75
N LEU A 93 8.11 -12.75 9.60
CA LEU A 93 8.94 -12.86 8.39
C LEU A 93 8.16 -13.32 7.16
N GLN A 94 7.10 -14.11 7.33
CA GLN A 94 6.25 -14.50 6.20
C GLN A 94 5.50 -13.30 5.61
N ASN A 95 5.26 -12.26 6.41
CA ASN A 95 4.61 -11.03 5.97
C ASN A 95 5.57 -9.99 5.37
N PHE A 96 6.83 -9.97 5.80
CA PHE A 96 7.88 -9.09 5.29
C PHE A 96 9.02 -9.94 4.72
N LYS A 97 8.84 -10.46 3.51
CA LYS A 97 9.81 -11.41 2.90
C LYS A 97 11.11 -10.71 2.49
N GLU A 98 11.06 -9.40 2.36
CA GLU A 98 12.17 -8.54 1.96
C GLU A 98 13.15 -8.23 3.11
N ILE A 99 12.81 -8.50 4.37
CA ILE A 99 13.70 -8.22 5.52
C ILE A 99 14.45 -9.47 5.99
N SER A 100 15.69 -9.26 6.44
CA SER A 100 16.49 -10.33 7.02
C SER A 100 15.94 -10.81 8.37
N GLN A 101 16.32 -12.03 8.75
CA GLN A 101 16.06 -12.56 10.08
C GLN A 101 16.58 -11.66 11.22
N ALA A 102 17.71 -10.97 11.00
CA ALA A 102 18.30 -10.06 11.97
C ALA A 102 17.49 -8.76 12.11
N THR A 103 16.94 -8.25 11.00
CA THR A 103 16.04 -7.09 11.02
C THR A 103 14.74 -7.43 11.74
N ALA A 104 14.10 -8.56 11.42
CA ALA A 104 12.90 -8.99 12.13
C ALA A 104 13.13 -9.14 13.65
N SER A 105 14.27 -9.70 14.06
CA SER A 105 14.61 -9.79 15.49
C SER A 105 14.79 -8.41 16.15
N ARG A 106 15.32 -7.42 15.42
CA ARG A 106 15.46 -6.04 15.92
C ARG A 106 14.10 -5.37 16.04
N ASP A 107 13.23 -5.49 15.04
CA ASP A 107 11.89 -4.91 15.08
C ASP A 107 11.07 -5.42 16.26
N LEU A 108 11.03 -6.73 16.45
CA LEU A 108 10.26 -7.36 17.51
C LEU A 108 10.82 -7.04 18.90
N ARG A 109 12.15 -6.88 19.02
CA ARG A 109 12.76 -6.43 20.26
C ARG A 109 12.40 -4.98 20.55
N TRP A 110 12.57 -4.10 19.56
CA TRP A 110 12.20 -2.69 19.67
C TRP A 110 10.73 -2.53 20.08
N ALA A 111 9.81 -3.27 19.46
CA ALA A 111 8.39 -3.19 19.81
C ALA A 111 8.05 -3.72 21.22
N VAL A 112 8.84 -4.66 21.76
CA VAL A 112 8.73 -5.07 23.17
C VAL A 112 9.26 -3.97 24.10
N GLU A 113 10.39 -3.35 23.74
CA GLU A 113 10.99 -2.22 24.49
C GLU A 113 10.06 -0.99 24.51
N GLN A 114 9.33 -0.74 23.42
CA GLN A 114 8.31 0.32 23.34
C GLN A 114 6.96 -0.07 23.95
N GLU A 115 6.87 -1.22 24.62
CA GLU A 115 5.63 -1.71 25.24
C GLU A 115 4.46 -1.98 24.27
N ILE A 116 4.71 -2.04 22.95
CA ILE A 116 3.70 -2.34 21.92
C ILE A 116 3.38 -3.84 21.89
N LEU A 117 4.38 -4.68 22.15
CA LEU A 117 4.27 -6.14 22.16
C LEU A 117 4.57 -6.73 23.54
N GLU A 118 3.82 -7.76 23.91
CA GLU A 118 4.16 -8.69 24.98
C GLU A 118 4.89 -9.89 24.41
N LYS A 119 6.01 -10.27 25.05
CA LYS A 119 6.79 -11.46 24.72
C LYS A 119 6.53 -12.56 25.74
N SER A 120 6.26 -13.77 25.27
CA SER A 120 6.10 -14.97 26.09
C SER A 120 6.92 -16.14 25.53
N GLY A 121 7.32 -17.08 26.39
CA GLY A 121 8.15 -18.23 26.01
C GLY A 121 9.63 -17.90 25.80
N ASP A 122 10.42 -18.93 25.49
CA ASP A 122 11.88 -18.83 25.30
C ASP A 122 12.36 -19.53 24.02
N LYS A 123 13.43 -19.00 23.42
CA LYS A 123 14.07 -19.49 22.19
C LYS A 123 13.05 -19.82 21.10
N ARG A 124 12.93 -21.10 20.71
CA ARG A 124 12.02 -21.58 19.64
C ARG A 124 10.55 -21.41 20.01
N LEU A 125 10.22 -21.33 21.29
CA LEU A 125 8.85 -21.19 21.79
C LEU A 125 8.47 -19.71 22.01
N THR A 126 9.33 -18.76 21.61
CA THR A 126 9.02 -17.34 21.73
C THR A 126 7.79 -16.97 20.90
N LYS A 127 6.81 -16.37 21.55
CA LYS A 127 5.59 -15.83 20.97
C LYS A 127 5.41 -14.37 21.39
N TYR A 128 4.81 -13.60 20.50
CA TYR A 128 4.51 -12.19 20.66
C TYR A 128 2.99 -11.97 20.57
N ARG A 129 2.50 -10.95 21.26
CA ARG A 129 1.11 -10.50 21.18
C ARG A 129 1.09 -8.98 21.24
N PHE A 130 0.26 -8.33 20.43
CA PHE A 130 0.00 -6.90 20.56
C PHE A 130 -0.77 -6.62 21.84
N LYS A 131 -0.37 -5.57 22.56
CA LYS A 131 -1.20 -4.99 23.62
C LYS A 131 -2.44 -4.30 23.04
#